data_AF-A0A845JYW0-F1
#
_entry.id   AF-A0A845JYW0-F1
#
_cell.length_a   1.000
_cell.length_b   1.000
_cell.length_c   1.000
_cell.angle_alpha   90.00
_cell.angle_beta   90.00
_cell.angle_gamma   90.00
#
_symmetry.space_group_name_H-M   'P 1'
#
loop_
_entity.id
_entity.type
_entity.pdbx_description
1 polymer ?
#
loop_
_entity_poly.entity_id
_entity_poly.type
_entity_poly.pdbx_seq_one_letter_code
_entity_poly.pdbx_strand_id
1 'polypeptide(L)' 'MRIGIDLGGTKTEVVALDDHGAILTRKRLPTPS' A
#
# COMPACT_ATOMS: atom_id res chain seq x y z
N MET A 1 10.68 -3.36 9.12
CA MET A 1 9.78 -3.32 7.95
C MET A 1 8.37 -2.95 8.39
N ARG A 2 7.70 -2.04 7.68
CA ARG A 2 6.30 -1.64 7.94
C ARG A 2 5.47 -1.79 6.67
N ILE A 3 4.20 -2.18 6.79
CA ILE A 3 3.27 -2.28 5.65
C ILE A 3 2.06 -1.37 5.94
N GLY A 4 1.80 -0.44 5.03
CA GLY A 4 0.57 0.36 5.03
C GLY A 4 -0.41 -0.19 4.01
N ILE A 5 -1.68 -0.29 4.40
CA ILE A 5 -2.79 -0.72 3.53
C ILE A 5 -3.89 0.32 3.64
N ASP A 6 -4.30 0.87 2.50
CA ASP A 6 -5.46 1.74 2.37
C ASP A 6 -6.53 1.03 1.54
N LEU A 7 -7.72 0.88 2.14
CA LEU A 7 -8.85 0.16 1.59
C LEU A 7 -9.96 1.17 1.26
N GLY A 8 -9.85 1.77 0.07
CA GLY A 8 -10.91 2.59 -0.49
C GLY A 8 -11.94 1.75 -1.26
N GLY A 9 -13.18 2.22 -1.36
CA GLY A 9 -14.24 1.52 -2.11
C GLY A 9 -13.96 1.37 -3.61
N THR A 10 -13.10 2.22 -4.18
CA THR A 10 -12.75 2.21 -5.62
C THR A 10 -11.37 1.62 -5.87
N LYS A 11 -10.44 1.80 -4.92
CA LYS A 11 -9.02 1.46 -5.07
C LYS A 11 -8.47 0.98 -3.74
N THR A 12 -7.65 -0.05 -3.82
CA THR A 12 -6.81 -0.55 -2.73
C THR A 12 -5.37 -0.15 -2.98
N GLU A 13 -4.70 0.40 -1.98
CA GLU A 13 -3.28 0.75 -2.02
C GLU A 13 -2.50 -0.01 -0.95
N VAL A 14 -1.30 -0.45 -1.31
CA VAL A 14 -0.35 -1.09 -0.40
C VAL A 14 1.01 -0.44 -0.57
N VAL A 15 1.67 -0.15 0.55
CA VAL A 15 3.04 0.35 0.58
C VAL A 15 3.87 -0.44 1.59
N ALA A 16 5.07 -0.84 1.20
CA ALA A 16 6.06 -1.39 2.12
C ALA A 16 7.17 -0.37 2.36
N LEU A 17 7.49 -0.16 3.63
CA LEU A 17 8.55 0.74 4.07
C LEU A 17 9.66 -0.04 4.78
N ASP A 18 10.90 0.39 4.60
CA ASP A 18 12.02 -0.05 5.44
C ASP A 18 11.97 0.58 6.84
N ASP A 19 13.01 0.33 7.64
CA ASP A 19 13.07 0.83 9.02
C ASP A 19 13.35 2.33 9.13
N HIS A 20 13.84 2.95 8.06
CA HIS A 20 14.07 4.39 7.95
C HIS A 20 12.90 5.13 7.28
N GLY A 21 11.86 4.40 6.87
CA GLY A 21 10.67 4.95 6.22
C GLY A 21 10.80 5.10 4.70
N ALA A 22 11.84 4.55 4.07
CA ALA A 22 11.97 4.56 2.62
C ALA A 22 10.98 3.58 1.98
N ILE A 23 10.39 3.97 0.85
CA ILE A 23 9.45 3.13 0.11
C ILE A 23 10.22 2.02 -0.61
N LEU A 24 9.97 0.77 -0.20
CA LEU A 24 10.50 -0.41 -0.87
C LEU A 24 9.61 -0.85 -2.03
N THR A 25 8.28 -0.75 -1.86
CA THR A 25 7.32 -1.00 -2.94
C THR A 25 6.01 -0.26 -2.69
N ARG A 26 5.32 0.10 -3.77
CA ARG A 26 3.96 0.65 -3.74
C ARG A 26 3.14 0.02 -4.86
N LYS A 27 1.94 -0.46 -4.52
CA LYS A 27 0.98 -1.01 -5.49
C LYS A 27 -0.39 -0.37 -5.27
N ARG A 28 -1.09 -0.14 -6.38
CA ARG A 28 -2.46 0.38 -6.39
C ARG A 28 -3.29 -0.40 -7.38
N LEU A 29 -4.39 -0.97 -6.92
CA LEU A 29 -5.28 -1.81 -7.73
C LEU A 29 -6.74 -1.37 -7.56
N PRO A 30 -7.61 -1.59 -8.56
CA PRO A 30 -9.06 -1.55 -8.38
C PRO A 30 -9.48 -2.40 -7.18
N THR A 31 -10.40 -1.87 -6.36
CA THR A 31 -11.04 -2.68 -5.33
C THR A 31 -11.96 -3.69 -6.03
N PRO A 32 -11.84 -5.00 -5.74
CA PRO A 32 -12.76 -5.99 -6.29
C PRO A 32 -14.19 -5.66 -5.84
N SER A 33 -15.08 -5.47 -6.81
CA SER A 33 -16.52 -5.29 -6.59
C SER A 33 -17.23 -6.63 -6.49
#